data_AF-X5RTT5-F1
#
_entry.id   AF-X5RTT5-F1
#
_cell.length_a   1.000
_cell.length_b   1.000
_cell.length_c   1.000
_cell.angle_alpha   90.00
_cell.angle_beta   90.00
_cell.angle_gamma   90.00
#
_symmetry.space_group_name_H-M   'P 1'
#
loop_
_entity.id
_entity.type
_entity.pdbx_description
1 polymer ?
#
loop_
_entity_poly.entity_id
_entity_poly.type
_entity_poly.pdbx_seq_one_letter_code
_entity_poly.pdbx_strand_id
1 'polypeptide(L)'
;MRRPERAGNAGVRALPSVRSDATPSPDAAGGASISDTKLSRRKDDHLDIVLDRRTAWAKAAGWECIRFEHCALPELDLTQIDLSASLVGKTMRAPLLISSMTGGMPRAESINRHLSEAAQALGIAMCVGSQRVSQRSPNSHGLTRALRRLAPDVPLLANIGAAQLREADGLDLARRAVDALEADGLIVHLNPLQEAVQPEGDRDWRGVLAQIARAARSVGVPIVAKEVGSGLSASVACALVQAGVAVIDVAGAGGTSWAAVEGE
;
A
#
# COMPACT_ATOMS: atom_id res chain seq x y z
N MET A 1 -7.31 57.36 34.81
CA MET A 1 -8.28 58.40 35.19
C MET A 1 -9.33 58.49 34.09
N ARG A 2 -10.61 58.26 34.43
CA ARG A 2 -11.90 58.59 33.77
C ARG A 2 -12.04 58.64 32.22
N ARG A 3 -13.13 57.99 31.75
CA ARG A 3 -13.77 58.02 30.39
C ARG A 3 -14.12 59.44 29.89
N PRO A 4 -14.55 59.62 28.62
CA PRO A 4 -15.98 59.48 28.19
C PRO A 4 -16.15 58.71 26.84
N GLU A 5 -17.24 58.01 26.50
CA GLU A 5 -18.60 58.45 26.02
C GLU A 5 -18.57 59.41 24.82
N ARG A 6 -19.46 59.44 23.81
CA ARG A 6 -20.59 58.66 23.24
C ARG A 6 -20.95 59.41 21.92
N ALA A 7 -21.85 58.82 21.11
CA ALA A 7 -22.63 59.42 20.01
C ALA A 7 -21.85 59.70 18.71
N GLY A 8 -22.28 59.33 17.50
CA GLY A 8 -23.63 59.24 16.95
C GLY A 8 -23.81 60.39 15.96
N ASN A 9 -24.05 60.13 14.66
CA ASN A 9 -25.12 60.76 13.86
C ASN A 9 -25.09 60.31 12.38
N ALA A 10 -26.28 60.43 11.80
CA ALA A 10 -26.82 60.07 10.51
C ALA A 10 -26.06 60.50 9.23
N GLY A 11 -26.17 59.61 8.23
CA GLY A 11 -26.79 59.91 6.93
C GLY A 11 -25.92 60.52 5.84
N VAL A 12 -25.97 59.92 4.63
CA VAL A 12 -26.29 60.60 3.34
C VAL A 12 -26.13 59.64 2.14
N ARG A 13 -27.21 59.59 1.32
CA ARG A 13 -27.34 59.33 -0.14
C ARG A 13 -26.95 58.00 -0.82
N ALA A 14 -28.00 57.36 -1.36
CA ALA A 14 -28.10 56.60 -2.63
C ALA A 14 -27.58 57.42 -3.86
N LEU A 15 -27.08 56.93 -5.01
CA LEU A 15 -27.09 55.68 -5.84
C LEU A 15 -25.96 55.87 -6.93
N PRO A 16 -25.54 54.91 -7.81
CA PRO A 16 -26.37 53.92 -8.50
C PRO A 16 -25.82 52.48 -8.66
N SER A 17 -26.74 51.65 -9.13
CA SER A 17 -26.66 50.24 -9.49
C SER A 17 -25.58 49.88 -10.52
N VAL A 18 -24.77 48.87 -10.20
CA VAL A 18 -24.14 48.00 -11.21
C VAL A 18 -24.71 46.60 -10.99
N ARG A 19 -25.45 46.11 -11.97
CA ARG A 19 -25.88 44.72 -12.05
C ARG A 19 -24.65 43.87 -12.33
N SER A 20 -24.35 42.91 -11.46
CA SER A 20 -23.57 41.73 -11.84
C SER A 20 -24.47 40.51 -11.64
N ASP A 21 -25.10 40.09 -12.72
CA ASP A 21 -25.59 38.73 -12.87
C ASP A 21 -24.37 37.81 -12.86
N ALA A 22 -24.23 37.03 -11.80
CA ALA A 22 -23.44 35.82 -11.80
C ALA A 22 -24.09 34.86 -10.81
N THR A 23 -25.07 34.11 -11.32
CA THR A 23 -25.49 32.85 -10.72
C THR A 23 -24.26 31.96 -10.51
N PRO A 24 -24.05 31.37 -9.32
CA PRO A 24 -23.02 30.34 -9.19
C PRO A 24 -23.47 29.11 -10.00
N SER A 25 -22.74 28.81 -11.07
CA SER A 25 -22.90 27.59 -11.85
C SER A 25 -22.69 26.37 -10.96
N PRO A 26 -23.60 25.38 -10.96
CA PRO A 26 -23.48 24.17 -10.15
C PRO A 26 -22.70 23.11 -10.92
N ASP A 27 -21.44 23.36 -11.27
CA ASP A 27 -20.59 22.37 -11.95
C ASP A 27 -19.15 22.48 -11.46
N ALA A 28 -18.93 22.09 -10.21
CA ALA A 28 -17.61 21.79 -9.67
C ALA A 28 -17.70 20.67 -8.62
N ALA A 29 -18.40 19.59 -8.96
CA ALA A 29 -18.26 18.31 -8.26
C ALA A 29 -17.68 17.32 -9.26
N GLY A 30 -16.35 17.17 -9.22
CA GLY A 30 -15.64 16.14 -9.97
C GLY A 30 -16.25 14.78 -9.66
N GLY A 31 -16.89 14.19 -10.67
CA GLY A 31 -17.52 12.88 -10.56
C GLY A 31 -16.48 11.81 -10.31
N ALA A 32 -16.28 11.43 -9.05
CA ALA A 32 -15.83 10.09 -8.74
C ALA A 32 -16.89 9.13 -9.28
N SER A 33 -16.49 8.15 -10.09
CA SER A 33 -17.43 7.17 -10.61
C SER A 33 -18.06 6.38 -9.45
N ILE A 34 -19.30 5.92 -9.60
CA ILE A 34 -19.98 5.09 -8.59
C ILE A 34 -19.15 3.84 -8.22
N SER A 35 -18.30 3.34 -9.13
CA SER A 35 -17.33 2.27 -8.87
C SER A 35 -16.21 2.68 -7.91
N ASP A 36 -15.69 3.91 -8.00
CA ASP A 36 -14.59 4.38 -7.16
C ASP A 36 -15.05 4.59 -5.71
N THR A 37 -16.27 5.10 -5.51
CA THR A 37 -16.85 5.25 -4.17
C THR A 37 -17.13 3.91 -3.50
N LYS A 38 -17.53 2.88 -4.26
CA LYS A 38 -17.72 1.52 -3.74
C LYS A 38 -16.39 0.86 -3.35
N LEU A 39 -15.36 1.01 -4.18
CA LEU A 39 -14.03 0.46 -3.92
C LEU A 39 -13.36 1.11 -2.71
N SER A 40 -13.61 2.41 -2.52
CA SER A 40 -13.17 3.20 -1.37
C SER A 40 -13.80 2.68 -0.06
N ARG A 41 -15.14 2.55 0.02
CA ARG A 41 -15.82 2.06 1.24
C ARG A 41 -15.36 0.66 1.67
N ARG A 42 -15.19 -0.27 0.72
CA ARG A 42 -14.71 -1.63 1.03
C ARG A 42 -13.34 -1.67 1.70
N LYS A 43 -12.43 -0.76 1.35
CA LYS A 43 -11.10 -0.69 1.96
C LYS A 43 -11.13 -0.25 3.42
N ASP A 44 -12.11 0.57 3.82
CA ASP A 44 -12.31 0.90 5.24
C ASP A 44 -12.90 -0.31 5.98
N ASP A 45 -13.87 -1.01 5.38
CA ASP A 45 -14.46 -2.23 5.93
C ASP A 45 -13.38 -3.31 6.14
N HIS A 46 -12.45 -3.49 5.18
CA HIS A 46 -11.33 -4.43 5.31
C HIS A 46 -10.44 -4.17 6.53
N LEU A 47 -10.17 -2.90 6.86
CA LEU A 47 -9.33 -2.58 8.01
C LEU A 47 -10.03 -2.95 9.32
N ASP A 48 -11.34 -2.70 9.42
CA ASP A 48 -12.10 -3.02 10.62
C ASP A 48 -12.34 -4.54 10.74
N ILE A 49 -12.57 -5.25 9.63
CA ILE A 49 -12.69 -6.72 9.59
C ILE A 49 -11.37 -7.37 10.02
N VAL A 50 -10.22 -6.93 9.52
CA VAL A 50 -8.90 -7.49 9.89
C VAL A 50 -8.56 -7.19 11.36
N LEU A 51 -9.02 -6.07 11.90
CA LEU A 51 -8.84 -5.73 13.32
C LEU A 51 -9.79 -6.51 14.23
N ASP A 52 -10.91 -7.02 13.72
CA ASP A 52 -11.75 -7.98 14.45
C ASP A 52 -11.03 -9.34 14.48
N ARG A 53 -10.53 -9.70 15.67
CA ARG A 53 -9.77 -10.93 15.92
C ARG A 53 -10.51 -12.22 15.56
N ARG A 54 -11.80 -12.17 15.26
CA ARG A 54 -12.61 -13.33 14.88
C ARG A 54 -12.42 -13.77 13.42
N THR A 55 -11.98 -12.86 12.55
CA THR A 55 -11.80 -13.12 11.10
C THR A 55 -10.43 -13.67 10.74
N ALA A 56 -9.46 -13.58 11.67
CA ALA A 56 -8.18 -14.27 11.59
C ALA A 56 -8.41 -15.79 11.69
N TRP A 57 -8.53 -16.45 10.54
CA TRP A 57 -8.90 -17.86 10.45
C TRP A 57 -7.83 -18.82 11.01
N ALA A 58 -8.30 -19.99 11.47
CA ALA A 58 -7.68 -20.90 12.44
C ALA A 58 -6.57 -21.84 11.91
N LYS A 59 -6.05 -21.65 10.69
CA LYS A 59 -4.99 -22.55 10.18
C LYS A 59 -3.65 -22.13 10.76
N ALA A 60 -3.02 -22.98 11.56
CA ALA A 60 -1.68 -22.70 12.07
C ALA A 60 -0.67 -22.51 10.91
N ALA A 61 0.26 -21.57 11.06
CA ALA A 61 1.32 -21.32 10.10
C ALA A 61 2.40 -22.43 10.09
N GLY A 62 2.28 -23.45 10.97
CA GLY A 62 3.22 -24.55 11.08
C GLY A 62 4.48 -24.22 11.87
N TRP A 63 4.59 -23.00 12.43
CA TRP A 63 5.72 -22.61 13.29
C TRP A 63 5.83 -23.48 14.53
N GLU A 64 4.73 -24.08 14.99
CA GLU A 64 4.70 -25.04 16.09
C GLU A 64 5.50 -26.32 15.78
N CYS A 65 5.68 -26.67 14.50
CA CYS A 65 6.47 -27.80 14.05
C CYS A 65 7.97 -27.48 13.94
N ILE A 66 8.36 -26.21 14.09
CA ILE A 66 9.76 -25.78 14.05
C ILE A 66 10.25 -25.58 15.48
N ARG A 67 11.39 -26.20 15.81
CA ARG A 67 12.09 -26.05 17.07
C ARG A 67 13.56 -25.83 16.78
N PHE A 68 14.11 -24.75 17.34
CA PHE A 68 15.54 -24.54 17.34
C PHE A 68 16.13 -25.30 18.53
N GLU A 69 17.24 -25.99 18.31
CA GLU A 69 18.02 -26.59 19.40
C GLU A 69 18.64 -25.48 20.25
N HIS A 70 18.45 -25.55 21.57
CA HIS A 70 19.03 -24.58 22.48
C HIS A 70 20.53 -24.83 22.66
N CYS A 71 21.36 -23.82 22.37
CA CYS A 71 22.77 -23.84 22.71
C CYS A 71 22.99 -23.25 24.10
N ALA A 72 23.26 -24.11 25.09
CA ALA A 72 23.50 -23.68 26.47
C ALA A 72 24.88 -23.03 26.70
N LEU A 73 25.82 -23.25 25.78
CA LEU A 73 27.18 -22.70 25.81
C LEU A 73 27.49 -22.03 24.47
N PRO A 74 26.88 -20.87 24.18
CA PRO A 74 26.98 -20.23 22.87
C PRO A 74 28.36 -19.63 22.56
N GLU A 75 29.23 -19.46 23.56
CA GLU A 75 30.57 -18.85 23.44
C GLU A 75 30.58 -17.55 22.60
N LEU A 76 29.51 -16.73 22.74
CA LEU A 76 29.32 -15.49 21.99
C LEU A 76 28.98 -14.31 22.92
N ASP A 77 29.42 -13.12 22.52
CA ASP A 77 29.02 -11.86 23.13
C ASP A 77 27.75 -11.33 22.47
N LEU A 78 26.69 -11.13 23.26
CA LEU A 78 25.41 -10.63 22.77
C LEU A 78 25.54 -9.28 22.05
N THR A 79 26.49 -8.44 22.46
CA THR A 79 26.71 -7.12 21.85
C THR A 79 27.34 -7.20 20.45
N GLN A 80 27.87 -8.37 20.08
CA GLN A 80 28.45 -8.63 18.75
C GLN A 80 27.44 -9.23 17.76
N ILE A 81 26.19 -9.47 18.17
CA ILE A 81 25.15 -9.94 17.25
C ILE A 81 24.80 -8.82 16.27
N ASP A 82 25.12 -9.03 15.00
CA ASP A 82 24.70 -8.16 13.91
C ASP A 82 23.39 -8.67 13.30
N LEU A 83 22.37 -7.80 13.32
CA LEU A 83 21.08 -8.04 12.68
C LEU A 83 20.99 -7.36 11.31
N SER A 84 22.06 -6.74 10.82
CA SER A 84 22.06 -6.07 9.53
C SER A 84 21.68 -7.03 8.40
N ALA A 85 20.96 -6.50 7.42
CA ALA A 85 20.49 -7.25 6.25
C ALA A 85 20.51 -6.35 5.02
N SER A 86 20.28 -6.93 3.84
CA SER A 86 20.07 -6.17 2.61
C SER A 86 18.81 -6.62 1.88
N LEU A 87 18.10 -5.66 1.30
CA LEU A 87 16.91 -5.88 0.49
C LEU A 87 16.90 -4.87 -0.66
N VAL A 88 16.64 -5.34 -1.87
CA VAL A 88 16.57 -4.52 -3.11
C VAL A 88 17.71 -3.51 -3.27
N GLY A 89 18.93 -3.90 -2.88
CA GLY A 89 20.14 -3.08 -3.02
C GLY A 89 20.37 -2.06 -1.90
N LYS A 90 19.56 -2.07 -0.84
CA LYS A 90 19.71 -1.20 0.33
C LYS A 90 19.96 -1.99 1.61
N THR A 91 20.78 -1.43 2.50
CA THR A 91 21.08 -2.01 3.82
C THR A 91 19.98 -1.68 4.82
N MET A 92 19.70 -2.62 5.72
CA MET A 92 18.73 -2.55 6.79
C MET A 92 19.39 -2.87 8.13
N ARG A 93 18.87 -2.33 9.22
CA ARG A 93 19.37 -2.57 10.60
C ARG A 93 18.86 -3.89 11.21
N ALA A 94 17.81 -4.47 10.64
CA ALA A 94 17.22 -5.73 11.06
C ALA A 94 16.62 -6.44 9.83
N PRO A 95 16.53 -7.79 9.81
CA PRO A 95 15.95 -8.56 8.70
C PRO A 95 14.43 -8.59 8.78
N LEU A 96 13.81 -7.41 8.94
CA LEU A 96 12.37 -7.24 9.15
C LEU A 96 11.82 -6.22 8.16
N LEU A 97 10.57 -6.38 7.75
CA LEU A 97 9.87 -5.40 6.93
C LEU A 97 8.43 -5.22 7.40
N ILE A 98 7.91 -4.01 7.20
CA ILE A 98 6.48 -3.72 7.35
C ILE A 98 5.82 -4.06 6.01
N SER A 99 4.99 -5.11 6.00
CA SER A 99 4.38 -5.62 4.77
C SER A 99 3.18 -4.77 4.30
N SER A 100 2.75 -5.00 3.05
CA SER A 100 1.69 -4.23 2.41
C SER A 100 0.34 -4.39 3.10
N MET A 101 -0.25 -3.28 3.55
CA MET A 101 -1.54 -3.28 4.25
C MET A 101 -2.56 -2.36 3.58
N THR A 102 -2.36 -1.05 3.59
CA THR A 102 -3.40 -0.08 3.22
C THR A 102 -2.89 1.08 2.36
N GLY A 103 -3.83 1.75 1.69
CA GLY A 103 -3.59 2.87 0.79
C GLY A 103 -4.82 3.15 -0.07
N GLY A 104 -5.06 4.42 -0.42
CA GLY A 104 -6.26 4.78 -1.21
C GLY A 104 -7.44 5.31 -0.40
N MET A 105 -7.28 5.62 0.90
CA MET A 105 -8.32 6.17 1.80
C MET A 105 -7.75 7.22 2.77
N PRO A 106 -8.55 8.18 3.30
CA PRO A 106 -8.05 9.19 4.25
C PRO A 106 -7.42 8.61 5.51
N ARG A 107 -7.99 7.55 6.09
CA ARG A 107 -7.40 6.85 7.26
C ARG A 107 -6.08 6.16 6.93
N ALA A 108 -5.90 5.72 5.67
CA ALA A 108 -4.67 5.08 5.22
C ALA A 108 -3.48 6.05 5.15
N GLU A 109 -3.72 7.35 4.95
CA GLU A 109 -2.66 8.36 4.91
C GLU A 109 -1.96 8.51 6.26
N SER A 110 -2.72 8.60 7.36
CA SER A 110 -2.14 8.70 8.70
C SER A 110 -1.40 7.42 9.11
N ILE A 111 -1.94 6.25 8.75
CA ILE A 111 -1.30 4.96 8.97
C ILE A 111 0.03 4.89 8.21
N ASN A 112 0.03 5.17 6.91
CA ASN A 112 1.25 5.10 6.10
C ASN A 112 2.31 6.11 6.56
N ARG A 113 1.92 7.31 7.01
CA ARG A 113 2.85 8.27 7.61
C ARG A 113 3.55 7.69 8.83
N HIS A 114 2.80 7.19 9.83
CA HIS A 114 3.39 6.66 11.06
C HIS A 114 4.25 5.41 10.79
N LEU A 115 3.83 4.55 9.86
CA LEU A 115 4.63 3.38 9.47
C LEU A 115 5.93 3.79 8.77
N SER A 116 5.92 4.83 7.93
CA SER A 116 7.14 5.34 7.29
C SER A 116 8.12 5.91 8.31
N GLU A 117 7.64 6.72 9.26
CA GLU A 117 8.45 7.27 10.33
C GLU A 117 9.07 6.16 11.20
N ALA A 118 8.28 5.14 11.56
CA ALA A 118 8.76 4.00 12.31
C ALA A 118 9.78 3.18 11.52
N ALA A 119 9.53 2.90 10.24
CA ALA A 119 10.44 2.18 9.37
C ALA A 119 11.80 2.86 9.27
N GLN A 120 11.80 4.18 9.05
CA GLN A 120 13.01 5.00 9.02
C GLN A 120 13.77 4.96 10.35
N ALA A 121 13.08 5.19 11.47
CA ALA A 121 13.70 5.21 12.80
C ALA A 121 14.32 3.85 13.17
N LEU A 122 13.65 2.75 12.80
CA LEU A 122 14.12 1.38 13.06
C LEU A 122 15.12 0.89 12.01
N GLY A 123 15.23 1.55 10.85
CA GLY A 123 16.08 1.13 9.73
C GLY A 123 15.59 -0.16 9.07
N ILE A 124 14.27 -0.36 8.96
CA ILE A 124 13.65 -1.54 8.37
C ILE A 124 12.85 -1.16 7.12
N ALA A 125 12.61 -2.12 6.23
CA ALA A 125 11.89 -1.86 4.98
C ALA A 125 10.39 -1.61 5.21
N MET A 126 9.77 -0.84 4.33
CA MET A 126 8.34 -0.60 4.31
C MET A 126 7.74 -0.90 2.94
N CYS A 127 6.59 -1.54 2.92
CA CYS A 127 5.80 -1.80 1.74
C CYS A 127 4.46 -1.06 1.83
N VAL A 128 4.05 -0.36 0.77
CA VAL A 128 2.73 0.27 0.74
C VAL A 128 1.63 -0.72 0.34
N GLY A 129 0.37 -0.40 0.61
CA GLY A 129 -0.78 -1.11 0.04
C GLY A 129 -0.92 -0.88 -1.48
N SER A 130 -1.83 -1.62 -2.13
CA SER A 130 -2.03 -1.52 -3.58
C SER A 130 -2.35 -0.10 -4.04
N GLN A 131 -1.55 0.38 -5.00
CA GLN A 131 -1.68 1.70 -5.63
C GLN A 131 -2.74 1.76 -6.74
N ARG A 132 -3.56 0.71 -6.93
CA ARG A 132 -4.62 0.69 -7.95
C ARG A 132 -5.55 1.91 -7.85
N VAL A 133 -5.98 2.23 -6.63
CA VAL A 133 -6.94 3.33 -6.37
C VAL A 133 -6.28 4.69 -6.54
N SER A 134 -5.09 4.88 -5.99
CA SER A 134 -4.36 6.15 -6.05
C SER A 134 -3.94 6.54 -7.47
N GLN A 135 -3.93 5.60 -8.42
CA GLN A 135 -3.62 5.86 -9.83
C GLN A 135 -4.86 6.12 -10.70
N ARG A 136 -6.06 5.70 -10.27
CA ARG A 136 -7.32 5.93 -10.99
C ARG A 136 -8.05 7.19 -10.50
N SER A 137 -7.71 7.67 -9.31
CA SER A 137 -8.25 8.86 -8.67
C SER A 137 -7.22 10.00 -8.71
N PRO A 138 -7.64 11.28 -8.89
CA PRO A 138 -6.77 12.44 -8.68
C PRO A 138 -6.25 12.53 -7.23
N ASN A 139 -6.94 11.87 -6.30
CA ASN A 139 -6.52 11.78 -4.91
C ASN A 139 -5.62 10.57 -4.72
N SER A 140 -4.34 10.84 -4.45
CA SER A 140 -3.32 9.83 -4.22
C SER A 140 -3.41 9.19 -2.82
N HIS A 141 -4.26 9.72 -1.93
CA HIS A 141 -4.57 9.17 -0.61
C HIS A 141 -3.33 8.76 0.21
N GLY A 142 -2.33 9.65 0.25
CA GLY A 142 -1.11 9.45 1.03
C GLY A 142 -0.02 8.60 0.34
N LEU A 143 -0.30 7.94 -0.80
CA LEU A 143 0.69 7.16 -1.56
C LEU A 143 1.46 8.06 -2.54
N THR A 144 2.25 8.98 -1.98
CA THR A 144 3.01 9.97 -2.74
C THR A 144 4.46 10.04 -2.28
N ARG A 145 5.25 10.88 -2.96
CA ARG A 145 6.63 11.25 -2.57
C ARG A 145 6.74 11.79 -1.14
N ALA A 146 5.62 12.15 -0.49
CA ALA A 146 5.61 12.45 0.94
C ALA A 146 6.13 11.27 1.79
N LEU A 147 5.79 10.02 1.46
CA LEU A 147 6.28 8.85 2.20
C LEU A 147 7.79 8.69 2.05
N ARG A 148 8.33 8.89 0.85
CA ARG A 148 9.78 8.88 0.63
C ARG A 148 10.51 9.92 1.47
N ARG A 149 9.94 11.12 1.65
CA ARG A 149 10.56 12.14 2.52
C ARG A 149 10.61 11.74 3.99
N LEU A 150 9.66 10.93 4.45
CA LEU A 150 9.63 10.41 5.83
C LEU A 150 10.59 9.22 6.00
N ALA A 151 10.79 8.46 4.93
CA ALA A 151 11.63 7.25 4.90
C ALA A 151 12.65 7.30 3.74
N PRO A 152 13.61 8.26 3.76
CA PRO A 152 14.55 8.46 2.66
C PRO A 152 15.55 7.31 2.48
N ASP A 153 15.97 6.68 3.59
CA ASP A 153 17.14 5.80 3.58
C ASP A 153 16.76 4.33 3.45
N VAL A 154 15.63 3.94 4.03
CA VAL A 154 15.18 2.54 4.05
C VAL A 154 14.59 2.09 2.71
N PRO A 155 14.55 0.77 2.43
CA PRO A 155 13.81 0.25 1.30
C PRO A 155 12.32 0.60 1.40
N LEU A 156 11.79 1.28 0.40
CA LEU A 156 10.35 1.53 0.25
C LEU A 156 9.85 0.85 -1.02
N LEU A 157 8.90 -0.07 -0.87
CA LEU A 157 8.38 -0.89 -1.97
C LEU A 157 6.99 -0.43 -2.41
N ALA A 158 6.85 -0.14 -3.71
CA ALA A 158 5.58 0.09 -4.37
C ALA A 158 4.78 -1.21 -4.47
N ASN A 159 3.46 -1.13 -4.70
CA ASN A 159 2.62 -2.32 -4.77
C ASN A 159 1.50 -2.20 -5.82
N ILE A 160 1.41 -3.20 -6.70
CA ILE A 160 0.31 -3.42 -7.64
C ILE A 160 -0.13 -4.89 -7.65
N GLY A 161 -1.34 -5.15 -8.13
CA GLY A 161 -1.87 -6.50 -8.31
C GLY A 161 -1.47 -7.09 -9.66
N ALA A 162 -1.18 -8.39 -9.69
CA ALA A 162 -0.71 -9.06 -10.90
C ALA A 162 -1.74 -9.06 -12.04
N ALA A 163 -3.04 -9.04 -11.71
CA ALA A 163 -4.10 -8.91 -12.72
C ALA A 163 -4.01 -7.58 -13.49
N GLN A 164 -3.59 -6.49 -12.83
CA GLN A 164 -3.47 -5.16 -13.45
C GLN A 164 -2.36 -5.11 -14.50
N LEU A 165 -1.34 -5.98 -14.40
CA LEU A 165 -0.30 -6.08 -15.43
C LEU A 165 -0.83 -6.61 -16.78
N ARG A 166 -2.04 -7.19 -16.81
CA ARG A 166 -2.71 -7.61 -18.04
C ARG A 166 -3.49 -6.49 -18.73
N GLU A 167 -3.78 -5.41 -18.03
CA GLU A 167 -4.46 -4.25 -18.59
C GLU A 167 -3.57 -3.60 -19.68
N ALA A 168 -4.18 -2.88 -20.62
CA ALA A 168 -3.47 -2.32 -21.77
C ALA A 168 -2.31 -1.38 -21.37
N ASP A 169 -2.47 -0.65 -20.26
CA ASP A 169 -1.48 0.26 -19.68
C ASP A 169 -0.78 -0.33 -18.45
N GLY A 170 -0.87 -1.65 -18.21
CA GLY A 170 -0.41 -2.29 -16.98
C GLY A 170 1.08 -2.06 -16.65
N LEU A 171 1.95 -2.03 -17.65
CA LEU A 171 3.38 -1.72 -17.46
C LEU A 171 3.62 -0.24 -17.13
N ASP A 172 2.81 0.67 -17.68
CA ASP A 172 2.90 2.09 -17.38
C ASP A 172 2.35 2.37 -15.98
N LEU A 173 1.28 1.68 -15.58
CA LEU A 173 0.77 1.67 -14.21
C LEU A 173 1.84 1.19 -13.21
N ALA A 174 2.61 0.16 -13.57
CA ALA A 174 3.73 -0.32 -12.76
C ALA A 174 4.83 0.74 -12.59
N ARG A 175 5.24 1.42 -13.67
CA ARG A 175 6.24 2.50 -13.61
C ARG A 175 5.75 3.69 -12.78
N ARG A 176 4.51 4.14 -13.03
CA ARG A 176 3.90 5.22 -12.26
C ARG A 176 3.81 4.89 -10.77
N ALA A 177 3.54 3.63 -10.42
CA ALA A 177 3.52 3.19 -9.01
C ALA A 177 4.88 3.40 -8.35
N VAL A 178 5.96 3.02 -9.03
CA VAL A 178 7.34 3.21 -8.58
C VAL A 178 7.68 4.70 -8.48
N ASP A 179 7.40 5.47 -9.53
CA ASP A 179 7.74 6.91 -9.61
C ASP A 179 7.00 7.76 -8.58
N ALA A 180 5.77 7.37 -8.22
CA ALA A 180 4.96 8.07 -7.24
C ALA A 180 5.60 8.04 -5.84
N LEU A 181 6.40 7.03 -5.54
CA LEU A 181 7.06 6.82 -4.25
C LEU A 181 8.59 6.91 -4.33
N GLU A 182 9.15 7.07 -5.53
CA GLU A 182 10.59 6.83 -5.76
C GLU A 182 11.00 5.47 -5.17
N ALA A 183 10.19 4.44 -5.40
CA ALA A 183 10.33 3.14 -4.74
C ALA A 183 11.60 2.41 -5.16
N ASP A 184 12.18 1.66 -4.24
CA ASP A 184 13.40 0.86 -4.47
C ASP A 184 13.08 -0.51 -5.11
N GLY A 185 11.81 -0.89 -5.14
CA GLY A 185 11.32 -2.12 -5.74
C GLY A 185 9.81 -2.09 -5.91
N LEU A 186 9.29 -3.02 -6.71
CA LEU A 186 7.86 -3.14 -6.99
C LEU A 186 7.34 -4.51 -6.57
N ILE A 187 6.42 -4.51 -5.62
CA ILE A 187 5.62 -5.69 -5.29
C ILE A 187 4.55 -5.88 -6.35
N VAL A 188 4.53 -7.08 -6.91
CA VAL A 188 3.42 -7.60 -7.71
C VAL A 188 2.73 -8.68 -6.88
N HIS A 189 1.60 -8.34 -6.26
CA HIS A 189 0.88 -9.28 -5.42
C HIS A 189 0.02 -10.25 -6.26
N LEU A 190 0.00 -11.50 -5.82
CA LEU A 190 -0.76 -12.61 -6.36
C LEU A 190 -1.88 -12.91 -5.38
N ASN A 191 -3.12 -12.68 -5.80
CA ASN A 191 -4.32 -12.86 -4.97
C ASN A 191 -5.47 -13.60 -5.71
N PRO A 192 -5.23 -14.66 -6.50
CA PRO A 192 -6.27 -15.30 -7.29
C PRO A 192 -7.42 -15.85 -6.46
N LEU A 193 -7.13 -16.37 -5.26
CA LEU A 193 -8.17 -16.86 -4.36
C LEU A 193 -9.04 -15.73 -3.82
N GLN A 194 -8.43 -14.60 -3.45
CA GLN A 194 -9.16 -13.40 -2.99
C GLN A 194 -10.07 -12.86 -4.10
N GLU A 195 -9.54 -12.69 -5.31
CA GLU A 195 -10.31 -12.18 -6.45
C GLU A 195 -11.44 -13.16 -6.85
N ALA A 196 -11.25 -14.47 -6.69
CA ALA A 196 -12.27 -15.47 -7.04
C ALA A 196 -13.51 -15.43 -6.13
N VAL A 197 -13.34 -15.05 -4.86
CA VAL A 197 -14.46 -14.92 -3.90
C VAL A 197 -15.13 -13.55 -3.94
N GLN A 198 -14.42 -12.54 -4.44
CA GLN A 198 -14.99 -11.20 -4.64
C GLN A 198 -15.96 -11.15 -5.83
N PRO A 199 -17.15 -10.54 -5.68
CA PRO A 199 -18.12 -10.44 -6.78
C PRO A 199 -17.55 -9.78 -8.05
N GLU A 200 -16.75 -8.73 -7.89
CA GLU A 200 -16.11 -7.96 -8.97
C GLU A 200 -14.65 -8.33 -9.25
N GLY A 201 -14.13 -9.39 -8.61
CA GLY A 201 -12.72 -9.72 -8.70
C GLY A 201 -12.29 -10.26 -10.07
N ASP A 202 -11.01 -10.12 -10.35
CA ASP A 202 -10.38 -10.57 -11.59
C ASP A 202 -10.33 -12.11 -11.69
N ARG A 203 -10.98 -12.66 -12.73
CA ARG A 203 -11.13 -14.12 -12.92
C ARG A 203 -10.15 -14.74 -13.94
N ASP A 204 -9.53 -13.93 -14.80
CA ASP A 204 -8.63 -14.43 -15.84
C ASP A 204 -7.17 -14.20 -15.49
N TRP A 205 -6.52 -15.27 -15.03
CA TRP A 205 -5.13 -15.30 -14.61
C TRP A 205 -4.15 -15.81 -15.69
N ARG A 206 -4.64 -16.08 -16.90
CA ARG A 206 -3.79 -16.55 -18.00
C ARG A 206 -2.83 -15.44 -18.45
N GLY A 207 -1.57 -15.82 -18.66
CA GLY A 207 -0.52 -14.90 -19.13
C GLY A 207 0.06 -13.97 -18.06
N VAL A 208 -0.40 -14.04 -16.79
CA VAL A 208 0.15 -13.22 -15.69
C VAL A 208 1.65 -13.40 -15.55
N LEU A 209 2.17 -14.64 -15.56
CA LEU A 209 3.60 -14.92 -15.46
C LEU A 209 4.41 -14.23 -16.59
N ALA A 210 3.87 -14.22 -17.81
CA ALA A 210 4.52 -13.56 -18.93
C ALA A 210 4.55 -12.03 -18.75
N GLN A 211 3.49 -11.44 -18.17
CA GLN A 211 3.47 -10.00 -17.87
C GLN A 211 4.42 -9.66 -16.71
N ILE A 212 4.52 -10.50 -15.68
CA ILE A 212 5.53 -10.35 -14.61
C ILE A 212 6.93 -10.36 -15.21
N ALA A 213 7.21 -11.29 -16.14
CA ALA A 213 8.50 -11.35 -16.82
C ALA A 213 8.80 -10.08 -17.62
N ARG A 214 7.78 -9.49 -18.27
CA ARG A 214 7.92 -8.21 -18.98
C ARG A 214 8.19 -7.07 -18.01
N ALA A 215 7.45 -7.00 -16.90
CA ALA A 215 7.65 -5.99 -15.86
C ALA A 215 9.06 -6.04 -15.28
N ALA A 216 9.56 -7.25 -14.98
CA ALA A 216 10.92 -7.48 -14.48
C ALA A 216 12.02 -6.92 -15.40
N ARG A 217 11.78 -6.87 -16.72
CA ARG A 217 12.73 -6.32 -17.70
C ARG A 217 12.58 -4.82 -17.94
N SER A 218 11.45 -4.21 -17.63
CA SER A 218 11.09 -2.89 -18.18
C SER A 218 10.66 -1.83 -17.17
N VAL A 219 10.45 -2.18 -15.90
CA VAL A 219 10.02 -1.22 -14.86
C VAL A 219 11.21 -0.48 -14.26
N GLY A 220 12.42 -1.05 -14.30
CA GLY A 220 13.66 -0.37 -13.88
C GLY A 220 14.02 -0.54 -12.40
N VAL A 221 13.20 -1.25 -11.61
CA VAL A 221 13.50 -1.65 -10.23
C VAL A 221 13.26 -3.16 -10.03
N PRO A 222 13.87 -3.79 -9.01
CA PRO A 222 13.62 -5.20 -8.69
C PRO A 222 12.13 -5.49 -8.46
N ILE A 223 11.64 -6.58 -9.06
CA ILE A 223 10.28 -7.09 -8.83
C ILE A 223 10.28 -8.02 -7.63
N VAL A 224 9.32 -7.83 -6.74
CA VAL A 224 9.00 -8.71 -5.62
C VAL A 224 7.67 -9.40 -5.92
N ALA A 225 7.64 -10.73 -6.03
CA ALA A 225 6.38 -11.45 -6.15
C ALA A 225 5.91 -11.87 -4.76
N LYS A 226 4.66 -11.54 -4.44
CA LYS A 226 4.10 -11.67 -3.09
C LYS A 226 2.74 -12.34 -3.13
N GLU A 227 2.45 -13.27 -2.21
CA GLU A 227 1.08 -13.75 -1.99
C GLU A 227 0.33 -12.93 -0.92
N VAL A 228 -0.92 -13.25 -0.61
CA VAL A 228 -1.79 -12.51 0.31
C VAL A 228 -2.48 -13.43 1.35
N GLY A 229 -1.80 -14.47 1.83
CA GLY A 229 -2.23 -15.27 2.98
C GLY A 229 -2.58 -16.74 2.70
N SER A 230 -2.41 -17.22 1.48
CA SER A 230 -2.52 -18.63 1.08
C SER A 230 -1.16 -19.29 0.83
N GLY A 231 -0.15 -18.51 0.46
CA GLY A 231 1.24 -18.97 0.28
C GLY A 231 1.66 -19.25 -1.16
N LEU A 232 2.96 -19.14 -1.42
CA LEU A 232 3.60 -19.56 -2.67
C LEU A 232 4.15 -20.97 -2.56
N SER A 233 3.77 -21.85 -3.48
CA SER A 233 4.39 -23.16 -3.60
C SER A 233 5.79 -23.06 -4.21
N ALA A 234 6.64 -24.06 -3.95
CA ALA A 234 8.00 -24.10 -4.48
C ALA A 234 8.04 -24.02 -6.02
N SER A 235 7.13 -24.72 -6.72
CA SER A 235 7.06 -24.69 -8.18
C SER A 235 6.70 -23.30 -8.72
N VAL A 236 5.77 -22.60 -8.05
CA VAL A 236 5.41 -21.22 -8.40
C VAL A 236 6.57 -20.27 -8.13
N ALA A 237 7.23 -20.39 -6.98
CA ALA A 237 8.41 -19.58 -6.65
C ALA A 237 9.54 -19.77 -7.68
N CYS A 238 9.83 -21.01 -8.09
CA CYS A 238 10.83 -21.29 -9.14
C CYS A 238 10.45 -20.63 -10.48
N ALA A 239 9.19 -20.72 -10.89
CA ALA A 239 8.72 -20.10 -12.14
C ALA A 239 8.83 -18.57 -12.09
N LEU A 240 8.53 -17.95 -10.95
CA LEU A 240 8.66 -16.51 -10.74
C LEU A 240 10.14 -16.06 -10.81
N VAL A 241 11.04 -16.78 -10.15
CA VAL A 241 12.49 -16.50 -10.21
C VAL A 241 13.00 -16.63 -11.65
N GLN A 242 12.59 -17.68 -12.38
CA GLN A 242 12.93 -17.84 -13.81
C GLN A 242 12.37 -16.73 -14.70
N ALA A 243 11.24 -16.13 -14.32
CA ALA A 243 10.67 -14.97 -14.99
C ALA A 243 11.43 -13.65 -14.71
N GLY A 244 12.41 -13.65 -13.79
CA GLY A 244 13.20 -12.48 -13.44
C GLY A 244 12.73 -11.75 -12.18
N VAL A 245 11.85 -12.37 -11.37
CA VAL A 245 11.52 -11.86 -10.03
C VAL A 245 12.76 -11.95 -9.13
N ALA A 246 13.08 -10.86 -8.44
CA ALA A 246 14.27 -10.74 -7.60
C ALA A 246 14.02 -11.21 -6.15
N VAL A 247 12.79 -11.07 -5.64
CA VAL A 247 12.43 -11.41 -4.26
C VAL A 247 11.10 -12.14 -4.23
N ILE A 248 11.01 -13.19 -3.42
CA ILE A 248 9.79 -13.95 -3.16
C ILE A 248 9.32 -13.66 -1.74
N ASP A 249 8.10 -13.14 -1.61
CA ASP A 249 7.39 -13.01 -0.34
C ASP A 249 6.28 -14.07 -0.29
N VAL A 250 6.50 -15.09 0.53
CA VAL A 250 5.60 -16.25 0.60
C VAL A 250 4.22 -15.85 1.07
N ALA A 251 4.11 -14.92 2.03
CA ALA A 251 2.85 -14.49 2.65
C ALA A 251 1.86 -15.66 2.84
N GLY A 252 2.31 -16.69 3.57
CA GLY A 252 1.60 -17.94 3.76
C GLY A 252 0.40 -17.87 4.70
N ALA A 253 -0.31 -18.99 4.79
CA ALA A 253 -1.41 -19.15 5.74
C ALA A 253 -0.95 -19.10 7.20
N GLY A 254 -1.88 -18.72 8.08
CA GLY A 254 -1.70 -18.64 9.54
C GLY A 254 -1.43 -17.25 10.10
N GLY A 255 -1.48 -16.23 9.26
CA GLY A 255 -1.76 -14.85 9.63
C GLY A 255 -3.12 -14.40 9.07
N THR A 256 -3.21 -13.17 8.59
CA THR A 256 -4.39 -12.65 7.89
C THR A 256 -4.68 -13.44 6.62
N SER A 257 -5.94 -13.84 6.41
CA SER A 257 -6.41 -14.47 5.17
C SER A 257 -7.33 -13.51 4.42
N TRP A 258 -6.85 -12.95 3.32
CA TRP A 258 -7.67 -12.01 2.53
C TRP A 258 -8.87 -12.68 1.88
N ALA A 259 -8.76 -13.92 1.41
CA ALA A 259 -9.92 -14.65 0.90
C ALA A 259 -11.02 -14.87 1.96
N ALA A 260 -10.65 -15.03 3.24
CA ALA A 260 -11.62 -15.11 4.32
C ALA A 260 -12.28 -13.74 4.58
N VAL A 261 -11.49 -12.66 4.59
CA VAL A 261 -11.98 -11.28 4.76
C VAL A 261 -13.01 -10.90 3.68
N GLU A 262 -12.84 -11.36 2.44
CA GLU A 262 -13.80 -11.08 1.35
C GLU A 262 -14.99 -12.05 1.31
N GLY A 263 -14.91 -13.18 2.01
CA GLY A 263 -15.95 -14.21 2.04
C GLY A 263 -17.02 -14.00 3.11
N GLU A 264 -16.85 -13.01 3.99
CA GLU A 264 -17.86 -12.55 4.96
C GLU A 264 -18.90 -11.62 4.31
#